data_AF-A0A2V8YNK2-F1
#
_entry.id   AF-A0A2V8YNK2-F1
#
_cell.length_a   1.000
_cell.length_b   1.000
_cell.length_c   1.000
_cell.angle_alpha   90.00
_cell.angle_beta   90.00
_cell.angle_gamma   90.00
#
_symmetry.space_group_name_H-M   'P 1'
#
loop_
_entity.id
_entity.type
_entity.pdbx_description
1 polymer ?
#
loop_
_entity_poly.entity_id
_entity_poly.type
_entity_poly.pdbx_seq_one_letter_code
_entity_poly.pdbx_strand_id
1 'polypeptide(L)'
;MKCIIDNDVVLARQLEGPLSAHIAGFARWAREEGYAVLPRHRKVRLAACFSRWLGQKAISLRRVCSEHPARFLRSRARQVKIQQADAATLRQLLGFLRHQGVVPAEKIPPPRLTPAEQAVHEFERYLRKERMLAERSVDSYVPFVRKFLADRFGDGSVRLSRLCAGDVVRFVRRQAPRLHLKRAKLLTTALRSFLHYAHFRGEITSDLAAAVPIVANWSRPSIPRAISADAVRRLLASVNRRTATGRRDYAILLLLARLGLRAGEVVRLKLEDIDWNAGSITVHGKGGRRSVLPLPPDVGSAIAAYLRHGRPRSSSRCVFLRTLAPFRGFLGSWSIAMLVRRNLARAGIQAPTQGAHQFRHALATEMLQHGASLAEIGDVLRHHGLETTKIYTAVDLDSLRALALPWSGGVR
;
A
#
# COMPACT_ATOMS: atom_id res chain seq x y z
N MET A 1 -30.42 -28.61 -20.97
CA MET A 1 -29.37 -29.43 -20.31
C MET A 1 -28.55 -28.57 -19.36
N LYS A 2 -28.48 -28.91 -18.07
CA LYS A 2 -27.61 -28.23 -17.09
C LYS A 2 -26.17 -28.76 -17.26
N CYS A 3 -25.17 -27.88 -17.28
CA CYS A 3 -23.76 -28.24 -17.37
C CYS A 3 -23.10 -28.11 -16.00
N ILE A 4 -22.49 -29.19 -15.50
CA ILE A 4 -21.76 -29.22 -14.22
C ILE A 4 -20.28 -29.00 -14.52
N ILE A 5 -19.67 -28.04 -13.84
CA ILE A 5 -18.26 -27.64 -14.02
C ILE A 5 -17.55 -27.80 -12.67
N ASP A 6 -16.43 -28.54 -12.68
CA ASP A 6 -15.59 -28.79 -11.49
C ASP A 6 -16.36 -29.29 -10.26
N ASN A 7 -17.41 -30.09 -10.50
CA ASN A 7 -18.29 -30.77 -9.54
C ASN A 7 -19.23 -29.91 -8.70
N ASP A 8 -19.15 -28.57 -8.76
CA ASP A 8 -19.96 -27.70 -7.89
C ASP A 8 -20.52 -26.44 -8.57
N VAL A 9 -20.12 -26.12 -9.80
CA VAL A 9 -20.69 -25.00 -10.55
C VAL A 9 -21.67 -25.51 -11.61
N VAL A 10 -22.95 -25.28 -11.40
CA VAL A 10 -24.01 -25.65 -12.35
C VAL A 10 -24.41 -24.46 -13.21
N LEU A 11 -24.21 -24.56 -14.52
CA LEU A 11 -24.70 -23.59 -15.50
C LEU A 11 -25.98 -24.09 -16.18
N ALA A 12 -26.94 -23.20 -16.40
CA ALA A 12 -28.21 -23.52 -17.04
C ALA A 12 -28.12 -23.78 -18.55
N ARG A 13 -26.96 -23.51 -19.17
CA ARG A 13 -26.70 -23.66 -20.61
C ARG A 13 -25.37 -24.36 -20.81
N GLN A 14 -25.21 -25.03 -21.95
CA GLN A 14 -23.93 -25.59 -22.37
C GLN A 14 -22.89 -24.50 -22.60
N LEU A 15 -21.62 -24.88 -22.47
CA LEU A 15 -20.48 -24.01 -22.73
C LEU A 15 -20.31 -23.82 -24.24
N GLU A 16 -20.37 -22.58 -24.67
CA GLU A 16 -20.24 -22.20 -26.09
C GLU A 16 -19.08 -21.22 -26.28
N GLY A 17 -18.57 -21.16 -27.51
CA GLY A 17 -17.50 -20.26 -27.91
C GLY A 17 -16.09 -20.78 -27.60
N PRO A 18 -15.06 -20.00 -27.95
CA PRO A 18 -13.70 -20.50 -28.06
C PRO A 18 -13.02 -20.80 -26.71
N LEU A 19 -13.58 -20.35 -25.57
CA LEU A 19 -13.00 -20.60 -24.25
C LEU A 19 -13.62 -21.82 -23.53
N SER A 20 -14.59 -22.51 -24.14
CA SER A 20 -15.36 -23.60 -23.51
C SER A 20 -14.48 -24.64 -22.82
N ALA A 21 -13.43 -25.12 -23.49
CA ALA A 21 -12.48 -26.11 -22.98
C ALA A 21 -11.68 -25.65 -21.74
N HIS A 22 -11.51 -24.33 -21.55
CA HIS A 22 -10.66 -23.77 -20.49
C HIS A 22 -11.44 -23.31 -19.26
N ILE A 23 -12.78 -23.25 -19.34
CA ILE A 23 -13.62 -22.76 -18.24
C ILE A 23 -13.57 -23.70 -17.02
N ALA A 24 -13.47 -25.02 -17.24
CA ALA A 24 -13.30 -25.98 -16.14
C ALA A 24 -11.97 -25.78 -15.40
N GLY A 25 -10.87 -25.54 -16.13
CA GLY A 25 -9.57 -25.19 -15.54
C GLY A 25 -9.64 -23.88 -14.73
N PHE A 26 -10.35 -22.87 -15.24
CA PHE A 26 -10.55 -21.61 -14.52
C PHE A 26 -11.41 -21.77 -13.25
N ALA A 27 -12.41 -22.66 -13.26
CA ALA A 27 -13.21 -22.99 -12.09
C ALA A 27 -12.34 -23.65 -11.00
N ARG A 28 -11.50 -24.61 -11.39
CA ARG A 28 -10.54 -25.29 -10.51
C ARG A 28 -9.54 -24.32 -9.91
N TRP A 29 -8.95 -23.46 -10.73
CA TRP A 29 -8.06 -22.38 -10.28
C TRP A 29 -8.76 -21.47 -9.26
N ALA A 30 -10.01 -21.09 -9.49
CA ALA A 30 -10.75 -20.27 -8.54
C ALA A 30 -11.03 -21.01 -7.21
N ARG A 31 -11.22 -22.34 -7.25
CA ARG A 31 -11.33 -23.15 -6.03
C ARG A 31 -10.01 -23.15 -5.25
N GLU A 32 -8.90 -23.37 -5.93
CA GLU A 32 -7.55 -23.42 -5.34
C GLU A 32 -7.12 -22.06 -4.75
N GLU A 33 -7.50 -20.95 -5.38
CA GLU A 33 -7.29 -19.60 -4.81
C GLU A 33 -8.23 -19.29 -3.62
N GLY A 34 -9.14 -20.21 -3.28
CA GLY A 34 -9.97 -20.17 -2.09
C GLY A 34 -11.28 -19.39 -2.23
N TYR A 35 -11.77 -19.15 -3.46
CA TYR A 35 -13.05 -18.47 -3.64
C TYR A 35 -14.22 -19.34 -3.15
N ALA A 36 -15.16 -18.74 -2.41
CA ALA A 36 -16.39 -19.40 -2.00
C ALA A 36 -17.27 -19.79 -3.21
N VAL A 37 -18.19 -20.75 -3.02
CA VAL A 37 -19.03 -21.32 -4.09
C VAL A 37 -19.76 -20.25 -4.91
N LEU A 38 -20.45 -19.29 -4.26
CA LEU A 38 -21.20 -18.25 -4.95
C LEU A 38 -20.32 -17.31 -5.80
N PRO A 39 -19.22 -16.72 -5.28
CA PRO A 39 -18.26 -16.01 -6.10
C PRO A 39 -17.67 -16.83 -7.25
N ARG A 40 -17.34 -18.12 -7.04
CA ARG A 40 -16.85 -19.01 -8.11
C ARG A 40 -17.88 -19.17 -9.21
N HIS A 41 -19.12 -19.46 -8.84
CA HIS A 41 -20.24 -19.58 -9.78
C HIS A 41 -20.38 -18.33 -10.66
N ARG A 42 -20.34 -17.14 -10.03
CA ARG A 42 -20.39 -15.86 -10.77
C ARG A 42 -19.21 -15.71 -11.74
N LYS A 43 -17.99 -16.07 -11.32
CA LYS A 43 -16.79 -15.99 -12.16
C LYS A 43 -16.90 -16.90 -13.38
N VAL A 44 -17.30 -18.14 -13.16
CA VAL A 44 -17.48 -19.15 -14.21
C VAL A 44 -18.59 -18.73 -15.17
N ARG A 45 -19.72 -18.23 -14.66
CA ARG A 45 -20.81 -17.69 -15.49
C ARG A 45 -20.34 -16.50 -16.33
N LEU A 46 -19.56 -15.58 -15.76
CA LEU A 46 -19.01 -14.44 -16.51
C LEU A 46 -18.05 -14.90 -17.61
N ALA A 47 -17.18 -15.88 -17.31
CA ALA A 47 -16.27 -16.49 -18.29
C ALA A 47 -17.04 -17.18 -19.44
N ALA A 48 -18.10 -17.94 -19.13
CA ALA A 48 -18.95 -18.57 -20.14
C ALA A 48 -19.66 -17.53 -21.02
N CYS A 49 -20.19 -16.46 -20.44
CA CYS A 49 -20.77 -15.37 -21.23
C CYS A 49 -19.74 -14.66 -22.11
N PHE A 50 -18.52 -14.45 -21.61
CA PHE A 50 -17.44 -13.86 -22.39
C PHE A 50 -17.03 -14.77 -23.55
N SER A 51 -16.91 -16.08 -23.32
CA SER A 51 -16.68 -17.09 -24.35
C SER A 51 -17.72 -17.00 -25.47
N ARG A 52 -19.01 -17.02 -25.13
CA ARG A 52 -20.08 -16.90 -26.11
C ARG A 52 -19.97 -15.61 -26.92
N TRP A 53 -19.69 -14.48 -26.26
CA TRP A 53 -19.53 -13.20 -26.93
C TRP A 53 -18.34 -13.18 -27.89
N LEU A 54 -17.21 -13.82 -27.54
CA LEU A 54 -16.08 -13.99 -28.46
C LEU A 54 -16.49 -14.80 -29.70
N GLY A 55 -17.25 -15.88 -29.51
CA GLY A 55 -17.80 -16.69 -30.60
C GLY A 55 -18.72 -15.89 -31.53
N GLN A 56 -19.67 -15.12 -30.97
CA GLN A 56 -20.58 -14.25 -31.72
C GLN A 56 -19.87 -13.15 -32.51
N LYS A 57 -18.68 -12.73 -32.06
CA LYS A 57 -17.84 -11.74 -32.76
C LYS A 57 -16.77 -12.36 -33.63
N ALA A 58 -16.77 -13.69 -33.79
CA ALA A 58 -15.76 -14.45 -34.53
C ALA A 58 -14.30 -14.12 -34.11
N ILE A 59 -14.07 -13.86 -32.82
CA ILE A 59 -12.75 -13.53 -32.28
C ILE A 59 -12.04 -14.83 -31.89
N SER A 60 -10.96 -15.16 -32.59
CA SER A 60 -10.11 -16.31 -32.27
C SER A 60 -9.28 -16.08 -31.00
N LEU A 61 -8.93 -17.15 -30.28
CA LEU A 61 -8.14 -17.09 -29.04
C LEU A 61 -6.81 -16.35 -29.21
N ARG A 62 -6.16 -16.51 -30.37
CA ARG A 62 -4.91 -15.83 -30.73
C ARG A 62 -5.05 -14.31 -30.87
N ARG A 63 -6.27 -13.80 -31.09
CA ARG A 63 -6.56 -12.35 -31.24
C ARG A 63 -7.11 -11.72 -29.95
N VAL A 64 -7.30 -12.50 -28.88
CA VAL A 64 -7.85 -11.97 -27.63
C VAL A 64 -6.82 -11.08 -26.91
N CYS A 65 -7.05 -9.77 -26.95
CA CYS A 65 -6.28 -8.74 -26.24
C CYS A 65 -7.02 -8.13 -25.03
N SER A 66 -6.36 -7.22 -24.29
CA SER A 66 -6.88 -6.55 -23.09
C SER A 66 -8.11 -5.66 -23.31
N GLU A 67 -8.37 -5.26 -24.55
CA GLU A 67 -9.54 -4.44 -24.91
C GLU A 67 -10.86 -5.23 -24.93
N HIS A 68 -10.79 -6.53 -25.21
CA HIS A 68 -11.99 -7.36 -25.37
C HIS A 68 -12.84 -7.46 -24.11
N PRO A 69 -12.29 -7.61 -22.89
CA PRO A 69 -13.05 -7.47 -21.67
C PRO A 69 -13.85 -6.18 -21.57
N ALA A 70 -13.25 -5.03 -21.91
CA ALA A 70 -13.92 -3.74 -21.86
C ALA A 70 -15.05 -3.65 -22.90
N ARG A 71 -14.80 -4.11 -24.13
CA ARG A 71 -15.82 -4.20 -25.20
C ARG A 71 -16.98 -5.11 -24.82
N PHE A 72 -16.69 -6.28 -24.25
CA PHE A 72 -17.70 -7.19 -23.75
C PHE A 72 -18.54 -6.58 -22.63
N LEU A 73 -17.92 -5.94 -21.63
CA LEU A 73 -18.67 -5.30 -20.54
C LEU A 73 -19.56 -4.17 -21.04
N ARG A 74 -19.09 -3.35 -22.00
CA ARG A 74 -19.94 -2.34 -22.66
C ARG A 74 -21.13 -2.96 -23.39
N SER A 75 -20.91 -4.07 -24.11
CA SER A 75 -21.98 -4.80 -24.80
C SER A 75 -22.98 -5.41 -23.81
N ARG A 76 -22.49 -5.99 -22.71
CA ARG A 76 -23.29 -6.64 -21.68
C ARG A 76 -24.09 -5.64 -20.84
N ALA A 77 -23.57 -4.44 -20.61
CA ALA A 77 -24.23 -3.37 -19.86
C ALA A 77 -25.58 -2.95 -20.47
N ARG A 78 -25.77 -3.18 -21.78
CA ARG A 78 -27.04 -2.93 -22.49
C ARG A 78 -28.16 -3.89 -22.09
N GLN A 79 -27.83 -5.04 -21.50
CA GLN A 79 -28.78 -6.11 -21.18
C GLN A 79 -28.82 -6.43 -19.69
N VAL A 80 -27.71 -6.23 -18.96
CA VAL A 80 -27.57 -6.62 -17.56
C VAL A 80 -26.72 -5.61 -16.80
N LYS A 81 -27.10 -5.31 -15.56
CA LYS A 81 -26.30 -4.48 -14.65
C LYS A 81 -24.92 -5.11 -14.38
N ILE A 82 -23.87 -4.39 -14.76
CA ILE A 82 -22.47 -4.79 -14.52
C ILE A 82 -22.13 -4.65 -13.04
N GLN A 83 -21.47 -5.66 -12.49
CA GLN A 83 -20.99 -5.67 -11.12
C GLN A 83 -19.58 -5.09 -11.05
N GLN A 84 -19.25 -4.46 -9.91
CA GLN A 84 -17.94 -3.84 -9.68
C GLN A 84 -16.77 -4.84 -9.85
N ALA A 85 -17.01 -6.13 -9.57
CA ALA A 85 -16.01 -7.19 -9.66
C ALA A 85 -15.85 -7.82 -11.06
N ASP A 86 -16.69 -7.46 -12.04
CA ASP A 86 -16.72 -8.13 -13.35
C ASP A 86 -15.44 -7.85 -14.14
N ALA A 87 -14.99 -6.59 -14.19
CA ALA A 87 -13.75 -6.21 -14.86
C ALA A 87 -12.52 -6.91 -14.26
N ALA A 88 -12.47 -7.01 -12.92
CA ALA A 88 -11.39 -7.72 -12.23
C ALA A 88 -11.42 -9.23 -12.53
N THR A 89 -12.61 -9.82 -12.62
CA THR A 89 -12.78 -11.23 -12.95
C THR A 89 -12.32 -11.53 -14.37
N LEU A 90 -12.64 -10.69 -15.36
CA LEU A 90 -12.17 -10.89 -16.73
C LEU A 90 -10.65 -10.71 -16.86
N ARG A 91 -10.05 -9.77 -16.11
CA ARG A 91 -8.59 -9.67 -16.04
C ARG A 91 -7.95 -10.93 -15.47
N GLN A 92 -8.55 -11.51 -14.43
CA GLN A 92 -8.09 -12.79 -13.86
C GLN A 92 -8.21 -13.94 -14.85
N LEU A 93 -9.33 -14.02 -15.58
CA LEU A 93 -9.53 -15.01 -16.64
C LEU A 93 -8.47 -14.89 -17.73
N LEU A 94 -8.20 -13.67 -18.24
CA LEU A 94 -7.14 -13.46 -19.24
C LEU A 94 -5.76 -13.81 -18.68
N GLY A 95 -5.47 -13.45 -17.43
CA GLY A 95 -4.23 -13.83 -16.76
C GLY A 95 -4.04 -15.35 -16.69
N PHE A 96 -5.11 -16.07 -16.31
CA PHE A 96 -5.13 -17.54 -16.29
C PHE A 96 -4.88 -18.13 -17.68
N LEU A 97 -5.60 -17.66 -18.71
CA LEU A 97 -5.46 -18.16 -20.09
C LEU A 97 -4.07 -17.88 -20.68
N ARG A 98 -3.48 -16.72 -20.36
CA ARG A 98 -2.11 -16.37 -20.76
C ARG A 98 -1.08 -17.24 -20.08
N HIS A 99 -1.24 -17.52 -18.79
CA HIS A 99 -0.37 -18.44 -18.06
C HIS A 99 -0.42 -19.87 -18.63
N GLN A 100 -1.57 -20.29 -19.16
CA GLN A 100 -1.71 -21.59 -19.83
C GLN A 100 -1.29 -21.57 -21.31
N GLY A 101 -0.80 -20.45 -21.85
CA GLY A 101 -0.40 -20.32 -23.25
C GLY A 101 -1.56 -20.32 -24.26
N VAL A 102 -2.81 -20.28 -23.80
CA VAL A 102 -4.02 -20.36 -24.63
C VAL A 102 -4.27 -19.05 -25.37
N VAL A 103 -4.04 -17.93 -24.69
CA VAL A 103 -4.10 -16.58 -25.24
C VAL A 103 -2.69 -16.02 -25.22
N PRO A 104 -2.19 -15.44 -26.33
CA PRO A 104 -0.84 -14.91 -26.35
C PRO A 104 -0.67 -13.81 -25.29
N ALA A 105 0.53 -13.77 -24.70
CA ALA A 105 0.96 -12.59 -23.96
C ALA A 105 0.88 -11.39 -24.91
N GLU A 106 0.15 -10.37 -24.50
CA GLU A 106 -0.03 -9.18 -25.31
C GLU A 106 1.32 -8.49 -25.41
N LYS A 107 1.94 -8.55 -26.59
CA LYS A 107 3.03 -7.66 -26.95
C LYS A 107 2.41 -6.29 -27.15
N ILE A 108 2.12 -5.60 -26.05
CA ILE A 108 1.78 -4.18 -26.09
C ILE A 108 3.06 -3.52 -26.61
N PRO A 109 3.10 -3.01 -27.86
CA PRO A 109 4.26 -2.24 -28.29
C PRO A 109 4.43 -1.14 -27.24
N PRO A 110 5.67 -0.89 -26.77
CA PRO A 110 5.87 0.16 -25.79
C PRO A 110 5.19 1.42 -26.33
N PRO A 111 4.37 2.12 -25.52
CA PRO A 111 3.74 3.34 -25.98
C PRO A 111 4.83 4.22 -26.58
N ARG A 112 4.57 4.82 -27.75
CA ARG A 112 5.49 5.82 -28.30
C ARG A 112 5.50 6.98 -27.33
N LEU A 113 6.47 6.96 -26.43
CA LEU A 113 6.61 7.95 -25.38
C LEU A 113 6.88 9.29 -26.06
N THR A 114 6.13 10.32 -25.67
CA THR A 114 6.48 11.70 -26.06
C THR A 114 7.89 12.03 -25.54
N PRO A 115 8.60 13.01 -26.12
CA PRO A 115 9.91 13.41 -25.60
C PRO A 115 9.91 13.71 -24.09
N ALA A 116 8.82 14.28 -23.57
CA ALA A 116 8.63 14.50 -22.14
C ALA A 116 8.46 13.20 -21.35
N GLU A 117 7.71 12.24 -21.87
CA GLU A 117 7.56 10.93 -21.22
C GLU A 117 8.86 10.12 -21.23
N GLN A 118 9.69 10.26 -22.27
CA GLN A 118 11.03 9.65 -22.31
C GLN A 118 11.92 10.22 -21.20
N ALA A 119 11.99 11.55 -21.06
CA ALA A 119 12.74 12.20 -19.99
C ALA A 119 12.24 11.81 -18.59
N VAL A 120 10.92 11.69 -18.41
CA VAL A 120 10.32 11.17 -17.18
C VAL A 120 10.72 9.72 -16.91
N HIS A 121 10.72 8.88 -17.95
CA HIS A 121 11.07 7.47 -17.84
C HIS A 121 12.54 7.28 -17.43
N GLU A 122 13.44 8.07 -18.00
CA GLU A 122 14.86 8.06 -17.62
C GLU A 122 15.06 8.52 -16.17
N PHE A 123 14.37 9.57 -15.74
CA PHE A 123 14.38 9.99 -14.34
C PHE A 123 13.81 8.90 -13.41
N GLU A 124 12.70 8.27 -13.79
CA GLU A 124 12.09 7.16 -13.04
C GLU A 124 13.05 5.98 -12.91
N ARG A 125 13.76 5.64 -13.99
CA ARG A 125 14.80 4.60 -14.01
C ARG A 125 15.95 4.95 -13.06
N TYR A 126 16.44 6.18 -13.08
CA TYR A 126 17.46 6.68 -12.16
C TYR A 126 17.01 6.55 -10.69
N LEU A 127 15.79 6.99 -10.37
CA LEU A 127 15.26 6.90 -9.00
C LEU A 127 15.19 5.46 -8.49
N ARG A 128 14.81 4.51 -9.35
CA ARG A 128 14.67 3.10 -8.99
C ARG A 128 15.99 2.35 -8.94
N LYS A 129 16.83 2.49 -9.98
CA LYS A 129 18.02 1.66 -10.17
C LYS A 129 19.28 2.21 -9.50
N GLU A 130 19.48 3.53 -9.59
CA GLU A 130 20.70 4.17 -9.09
C GLU A 130 20.50 4.70 -7.68
N ARG A 131 19.36 5.35 -7.41
CA ARG A 131 19.04 5.89 -6.08
C ARG A 131 18.38 4.89 -5.14
N MET A 132 17.94 3.73 -5.66
CA MET A 132 17.27 2.67 -4.90
C MET A 132 16.13 3.20 -4.01
N LEU A 133 15.40 4.21 -4.51
CA LEU A 133 14.28 4.79 -3.77
C LEU A 133 13.12 3.80 -3.68
N ALA A 134 12.38 3.87 -2.58
CA ALA A 134 11.17 3.07 -2.43
C ALA A 134 10.16 3.41 -3.55
N GLU A 135 9.51 2.40 -4.12
CA GLU A 135 8.50 2.55 -5.19
C GLU A 135 7.50 3.67 -4.91
N ARG A 136 6.97 3.72 -3.68
CA ARG A 136 6.01 4.76 -3.28
C ARG A 136 6.57 6.19 -3.36
N SER A 137 7.87 6.38 -3.14
CA SER A 137 8.53 7.67 -3.32
C SER A 137 8.61 8.02 -4.81
N VAL A 138 9.00 7.05 -5.65
CA VAL A 138 9.03 7.21 -7.11
C VAL A 138 7.64 7.58 -7.65
N ASP A 139 6.61 6.79 -7.29
CA ASP A 139 5.20 7.03 -7.63
C ASP A 139 4.68 8.39 -7.15
N SER A 140 5.28 8.94 -6.10
CA SER A 140 4.94 10.24 -5.56
C SER A 140 5.64 11.41 -6.27
N TYR A 141 6.84 11.19 -6.81
CA TYR A 141 7.67 12.24 -7.44
C TYR A 141 7.37 12.36 -8.94
N VAL A 142 7.33 11.23 -9.64
CA VAL A 142 7.16 11.14 -11.10
C VAL A 142 5.97 11.96 -11.63
N PRO A 143 4.77 11.95 -11.00
CA PRO A 143 3.65 12.74 -11.50
C PRO A 143 3.91 14.26 -11.51
N PHE A 144 4.66 14.78 -10.55
CA PHE A 144 5.00 16.21 -10.50
C PHE A 144 5.99 16.59 -11.59
N VAL A 145 7.00 15.75 -11.82
CA VAL A 145 8.00 15.96 -12.87
C VAL A 145 7.36 15.87 -14.26
N ARG A 146 6.49 14.88 -14.47
CA ARG A 146 5.71 14.77 -15.71
C ARG A 146 4.91 16.05 -15.99
N LYS A 147 4.22 16.56 -14.97
CA LYS A 147 3.44 17.79 -15.10
C LYS A 147 4.32 19.03 -15.36
N PHE A 148 5.51 19.08 -14.76
CA PHE A 148 6.47 20.17 -14.98
C PHE A 148 6.98 20.19 -16.43
N LEU A 149 7.41 19.03 -16.94
CA LEU A 149 7.90 18.92 -18.31
C LEU A 149 6.80 19.20 -19.33
N ALA A 150 5.59 18.71 -19.09
CA ALA A 150 4.43 19.02 -19.93
C ALA A 150 4.07 20.52 -19.91
N ASP A 151 4.10 21.18 -18.75
CA ASP A 151 3.84 22.63 -18.62
C ASP A 151 4.89 23.49 -19.35
N ARG A 152 6.14 23.02 -19.43
CA ARG A 152 7.24 23.77 -20.04
C ARG A 152 7.42 23.51 -21.54
N PHE A 153 7.28 22.26 -21.97
CA PHE A 153 7.63 21.83 -23.33
C PHE A 153 6.43 21.38 -24.16
N GLY A 154 5.25 21.19 -23.54
CA GLY A 154 4.07 20.64 -24.22
C GLY A 154 4.39 19.29 -24.87
N ASP A 155 3.95 19.14 -26.13
CA ASP A 155 4.24 17.96 -26.96
C ASP A 155 5.54 18.09 -27.79
N GLY A 156 6.29 19.18 -27.60
CA GLY A 156 7.53 19.45 -28.31
C GLY A 156 8.74 18.66 -27.81
N SER A 157 9.87 18.83 -28.48
CA SER A 157 11.16 18.24 -28.04
C SER A 157 11.58 18.82 -26.68
N VAL A 158 11.96 17.94 -25.74
CA VAL A 158 12.47 18.35 -24.43
C VAL A 158 13.96 18.66 -24.52
N ARG A 159 14.32 19.92 -24.29
CA ARG A 159 15.72 20.37 -24.17
C ARG A 159 15.93 20.93 -22.78
N LEU A 160 16.39 20.10 -21.84
CA LEU A 160 16.56 20.52 -20.45
C LEU A 160 17.56 21.68 -20.30
N SER A 161 18.55 21.78 -21.20
CA SER A 161 19.51 22.90 -21.23
C SER A 161 18.87 24.29 -21.40
N ARG A 162 17.61 24.36 -21.85
CA ARG A 162 16.83 25.60 -21.96
C ARG A 162 16.02 25.94 -20.71
N LEU A 163 16.08 25.10 -19.67
CA LEU A 163 15.43 25.40 -18.39
C LEU A 163 16.15 26.56 -17.71
N CYS A 164 15.36 27.49 -17.17
CA CYS A 164 15.87 28.56 -16.33
C CYS A 164 15.16 28.59 -14.97
N ALA A 165 15.72 29.34 -14.01
CA ALA A 165 15.12 29.51 -12.68
C ALA A 165 13.67 30.03 -12.75
N GLY A 166 13.37 30.91 -13.71
CA GLY A 166 12.04 31.46 -13.94
C GLY A 166 10.99 30.39 -14.24
N ASP A 167 11.33 29.34 -15.00
CA ASP A 167 10.40 28.25 -15.32
C ASP A 167 10.02 27.44 -14.07
N VAL A 168 11.01 27.16 -13.23
CA VAL A 168 10.83 26.43 -11.96
C VAL A 168 9.94 27.22 -11.01
N VAL A 169 10.26 28.49 -10.79
CA VAL A 169 9.50 29.38 -9.89
C VAL A 169 8.07 29.55 -10.40
N ARG A 170 7.88 29.80 -11.71
CA ARG A 170 6.56 29.95 -12.33
C ARG A 170 5.71 28.69 -12.15
N PHE A 171 6.28 27.50 -12.36
CA PHE A 171 5.56 26.25 -12.17
C PHE A 171 5.13 26.05 -10.71
N VAL A 172 6.05 26.23 -9.75
CA VAL A 172 5.72 26.08 -8.32
C VAL A 172 4.66 27.08 -7.88
N ARG A 173 4.77 28.35 -8.28
CA ARG A 173 3.77 29.39 -7.95
C ARG A 173 2.38 29.06 -8.52
N ARG A 174 2.29 28.46 -9.72
CA ARG A 174 1.01 28.05 -10.32
C ARG A 174 0.40 26.80 -9.67
N GLN A 175 1.24 25.82 -9.30
CA GLN A 175 0.77 24.52 -8.81
C GLN A 175 0.55 24.47 -7.30
N ALA A 176 1.45 25.07 -6.51
CA ALA A 176 1.43 24.92 -5.05
C ALA A 176 0.12 25.41 -4.39
N PRO A 177 -0.49 26.55 -4.77
CA PRO A 177 -1.75 27.02 -4.17
C PRO A 177 -2.95 26.09 -4.42
N ARG A 178 -2.89 25.26 -5.46
CA ARG A 178 -3.95 24.30 -5.82
C ARG A 178 -3.83 22.96 -5.08
N LEU A 179 -2.81 22.83 -4.24
CA LEU A 179 -2.48 21.60 -3.53
C LEU A 179 -2.55 21.83 -2.03
N HIS A 180 -2.99 20.81 -1.30
CA HIS A 180 -2.81 20.79 0.15
C HIS A 180 -1.32 20.95 0.52
N LEU A 181 -1.00 21.71 1.58
CA LEU A 181 0.37 22.09 1.99
C LEU A 181 1.38 20.94 1.95
N LYS A 182 1.05 19.77 2.54
CA LYS A 182 1.91 18.58 2.50
C LYS A 182 2.26 18.10 1.08
N ARG A 183 1.31 18.22 0.16
CA ARG A 183 1.44 17.82 -1.25
C ARG A 183 2.21 18.87 -2.05
N ALA A 184 2.03 20.16 -1.72
CA ALA A 184 2.87 21.25 -2.25
C ALA A 184 4.34 21.13 -1.81
N LYS A 185 4.60 20.76 -0.55
CA LYS A 185 5.96 20.46 -0.08
C LYS A 185 6.57 19.29 -0.86
N LEU A 186 5.82 18.21 -1.04
CA LEU A 186 6.25 17.07 -1.85
C LEU A 186 6.53 17.43 -3.32
N LEU A 187 5.72 18.30 -3.93
CA LEU A 187 6.00 18.87 -5.25
C LEU A 187 7.40 19.50 -5.29
N THR A 188 7.72 20.38 -4.33
CA THR A 188 9.05 21.02 -4.30
C THR A 188 10.18 20.03 -4.05
N THR A 189 9.97 18.98 -3.25
CA THR A 189 10.95 17.90 -3.06
C THR A 189 11.17 17.11 -4.35
N ALA A 190 10.10 16.78 -5.07
CA ALA A 190 10.17 16.06 -6.34
C ALA A 190 10.91 16.88 -7.41
N LEU A 191 10.63 18.19 -7.50
CA LEU A 191 11.33 19.08 -8.42
C LEU A 191 12.82 19.20 -8.11
N ARG A 192 13.21 19.41 -6.85
CA ARG A 192 14.64 19.41 -6.48
C ARG A 192 15.31 18.10 -6.85
N SER A 193 14.67 16.96 -6.58
CA SER A 193 15.20 15.64 -6.94
C SER A 193 15.40 15.50 -8.45
N PHE A 194 14.50 16.03 -9.28
CA PHE A 194 14.63 15.99 -10.73
C PHE A 194 15.70 16.94 -11.25
N LEU A 195 15.79 18.16 -10.72
CA LEU A 195 16.77 19.14 -11.16
C LEU A 195 18.21 18.70 -10.77
N HIS A 196 18.39 18.10 -9.60
CA HIS A 196 19.68 17.46 -9.27
C HIS A 196 20.02 16.31 -10.21
N TYR A 197 19.03 15.51 -10.62
CA TYR A 197 19.24 14.46 -11.63
C TYR A 197 19.66 15.05 -12.98
N ALA A 198 18.94 16.06 -13.47
CA ALA A 198 19.26 16.72 -14.74
C ALA A 198 20.67 17.35 -14.72
N HIS A 199 21.06 17.92 -13.57
CA HIS A 199 22.40 18.48 -13.38
C HIS A 199 23.47 17.39 -13.34
N PHE A 200 23.22 16.31 -12.58
CA PHE A 200 24.11 15.13 -12.53
C PHE A 200 24.35 14.50 -13.91
N ARG A 201 23.34 14.52 -14.78
CA ARG A 201 23.44 14.05 -16.18
C ARG A 201 24.11 15.03 -17.13
N GLY A 202 24.47 16.23 -16.66
CA GLY A 202 25.02 17.31 -17.48
C GLY A 202 24.00 17.97 -18.42
N GLU A 203 22.72 17.68 -18.27
CA GLU A 203 21.66 18.23 -19.13
C GLU A 203 21.29 19.67 -18.76
N ILE A 204 21.60 20.09 -17.53
CA ILE A 204 21.58 21.49 -17.09
C ILE A 204 22.93 21.84 -16.44
N THR A 205 23.45 23.03 -16.75
CA THR A 205 24.74 23.50 -16.24
C THR A 205 24.61 24.21 -14.90
N SER A 206 23.52 24.94 -14.70
CA SER A 206 23.23 25.66 -13.45
C SER A 206 22.47 24.79 -12.44
N ASP A 207 22.74 24.98 -11.15
CA ASP A 207 21.97 24.34 -10.07
C ASP A 207 20.58 24.98 -9.92
N LEU A 208 19.65 24.56 -10.78
CA LEU A 208 18.27 25.02 -10.73
C LEU A 208 17.50 24.51 -9.50
N ALA A 209 18.03 23.53 -8.76
CA ALA A 209 17.36 23.01 -7.57
C ALA A 209 17.30 24.08 -6.45
N ALA A 210 18.31 24.95 -6.38
CA ALA A 210 18.36 26.10 -5.48
C ALA A 210 17.24 27.12 -5.78
N ALA A 211 16.80 27.23 -7.04
CA ALA A 211 15.72 28.14 -7.45
C ALA A 211 14.31 27.65 -7.08
N VAL A 212 14.16 26.41 -6.61
CA VAL A 212 12.85 25.87 -6.20
C VAL A 212 12.37 26.62 -4.95
N PRO A 213 11.21 27.29 -4.97
CA PRO A 213 10.70 28.01 -3.81
C PRO A 213 10.51 27.10 -2.59
N ILE A 214 10.69 27.67 -1.40
CA ILE A 214 10.37 27.00 -0.15
C ILE A 214 8.86 27.12 0.07
N VAL A 215 8.17 25.98 0.10
CA VAL A 215 6.79 25.93 0.62
C VAL A 215 6.89 25.76 2.12
N ALA A 216 6.71 26.88 2.84
CA ALA A 216 6.71 26.87 4.28
C ALA A 216 5.59 25.97 4.80
N ASN A 217 5.96 25.01 5.64
CA ASN A 217 5.01 24.18 6.38
C ASN A 217 5.44 24.24 7.85
N TRP A 218 5.16 25.38 8.47
CA TRP A 218 5.30 25.63 9.90
C TRP A 218 4.33 24.74 10.66
N SER A 219 4.68 23.46 10.78
CA SER A 219 3.98 22.56 11.69
C SER A 219 4.52 22.91 13.07
N ARG A 220 3.71 23.57 13.90
CA ARG A 220 3.97 23.58 15.35
C ARG A 220 4.27 22.14 15.79
N PRO A 221 5.23 21.89 16.69
CA PRO A 221 5.46 20.54 17.20
C PRO A 221 4.12 19.98 17.69
N SER A 222 3.60 19.00 16.94
CA SER A 222 2.31 18.40 17.23
C SER A 222 2.52 17.44 18.39
N ILE A 223 1.72 17.60 19.44
CA ILE A 223 1.63 16.61 20.51
C ILE A 223 1.31 15.26 19.84
N PRO A 224 2.09 14.20 20.11
CA PRO A 224 1.82 12.86 19.61
C PRO A 224 0.39 12.44 19.95
N ARG A 225 -0.36 12.03 18.93
CA ARG A 225 -1.75 11.55 19.10
C ARG A 225 -1.73 10.06 19.45
N ALA A 226 -1.39 9.77 20.70
CA ALA A 226 -1.35 8.42 21.26
C ALA A 226 -2.73 7.95 21.73
N ILE A 227 -3.04 6.68 21.48
CA ILE A 227 -4.18 6.01 22.12
C ILE A 227 -3.82 5.71 23.59
N SER A 228 -4.75 5.84 24.53
CA SER A 228 -4.45 5.56 25.95
C SER A 228 -4.19 4.07 26.19
N ALA A 229 -3.37 3.74 27.19
CA ALA A 229 -3.10 2.36 27.58
C ALA A 229 -4.38 1.59 27.92
N ASP A 230 -5.33 2.24 28.61
CA ASP A 230 -6.64 1.66 28.89
C ASP A 230 -7.43 1.33 27.61
N ALA A 231 -7.47 2.25 26.64
CA ALA A 231 -8.14 2.01 25.37
C ALA A 231 -7.46 0.89 24.57
N VAL A 232 -6.13 0.75 24.63
CA VAL A 232 -5.42 -0.39 24.02
C VAL A 232 -5.85 -1.71 24.67
N ARG A 233 -5.88 -1.78 26.01
CA ARG A 233 -6.34 -2.98 26.74
C ARG A 233 -7.77 -3.36 26.37
N ARG A 234 -8.69 -2.40 26.38
CA ARG A 234 -10.10 -2.61 25.98
C ARG A 234 -10.23 -3.06 24.54
N LEU A 235 -9.48 -2.45 23.62
CA LEU A 235 -9.47 -2.83 22.22
C LEU A 235 -9.03 -4.28 22.05
N LEU A 236 -7.91 -4.68 22.66
CA LEU A 236 -7.39 -6.04 22.58
C LEU A 236 -8.37 -7.05 23.18
N ALA A 237 -9.02 -6.71 24.29
CA ALA A 237 -10.03 -7.54 24.94
C ALA A 237 -11.30 -7.71 24.08
N SER A 238 -11.70 -6.69 23.31
CA SER A 238 -12.91 -6.74 22.47
C SER A 238 -12.81 -7.65 21.24
N VAL A 239 -11.59 -8.07 20.83
CA VAL A 239 -11.41 -8.83 19.59
C VAL A 239 -11.90 -10.27 19.77
N ASN A 240 -12.89 -10.67 18.96
CA ASN A 240 -13.39 -12.05 18.95
C ASN A 240 -12.39 -13.04 18.32
N ARG A 241 -11.53 -13.62 19.17
CA ARG A 241 -10.49 -14.59 18.82
C ARG A 241 -11.02 -15.98 18.42
N ARG A 242 -12.33 -16.23 18.45
CA ARG A 242 -12.91 -17.50 17.95
C ARG A 242 -12.94 -17.56 16.43
N THR A 243 -12.96 -16.40 15.77
CA THR A 243 -13.00 -16.31 14.30
C THR A 243 -11.60 -16.22 13.70
N ALA A 244 -11.41 -16.74 12.49
CA ALA A 244 -10.16 -16.62 11.73
C ALA A 244 -9.72 -15.14 11.56
N THR A 245 -10.69 -14.27 11.25
CA THR A 245 -10.44 -12.83 11.10
C THR A 245 -10.06 -12.19 12.44
N GLY A 246 -10.69 -12.57 13.54
CA GLY A 246 -10.38 -12.02 14.85
C GLY A 246 -9.02 -12.45 15.39
N ARG A 247 -8.61 -13.72 15.19
CA ARG A 247 -7.24 -14.16 15.52
C ARG A 247 -6.19 -13.33 14.77
N ARG A 248 -6.42 -13.11 13.48
CA ARG A 248 -5.56 -12.27 12.63
C ARG A 248 -5.50 -10.83 13.15
N ASP A 249 -6.65 -10.21 13.33
CA ASP A 249 -6.76 -8.82 13.74
C ASP A 249 -6.14 -8.60 15.14
N TYR A 250 -6.36 -9.54 16.06
CA TYR A 250 -5.75 -9.53 17.40
C TYR A 250 -4.22 -9.58 17.33
N ALA A 251 -3.64 -10.53 16.58
CA ALA A 251 -2.19 -10.63 16.42
C ALA A 251 -1.59 -9.37 15.78
N ILE A 252 -2.26 -8.78 14.80
CA ILE A 252 -1.84 -7.51 14.18
C ILE A 252 -1.88 -6.37 15.21
N LEU A 253 -2.97 -6.21 15.95
CA LEU A 253 -3.11 -5.15 16.95
C LEU A 253 -2.08 -5.31 18.07
N LEU A 254 -1.80 -6.54 18.49
CA LEU A 254 -0.81 -6.84 19.52
C LEU A 254 0.61 -6.49 19.03
N LEU A 255 0.96 -6.79 17.78
CA LEU A 255 2.23 -6.36 17.17
C LEU A 255 2.38 -4.83 17.13
N LEU A 256 1.29 -4.11 16.82
CA LEU A 256 1.30 -2.65 16.82
C LEU A 256 1.51 -2.08 18.22
N ALA A 257 0.83 -2.65 19.22
CA ALA A 257 0.86 -2.19 20.61
C ALA A 257 2.16 -2.55 21.34
N ARG A 258 2.60 -3.81 21.25
CA ARG A 258 3.73 -4.35 22.03
C ARG A 258 5.09 -4.07 21.41
N LEU A 259 5.19 -4.09 20.08
CA LEU A 259 6.47 -3.90 19.37
C LEU A 259 6.54 -2.57 18.59
N GLY A 260 5.49 -1.74 18.65
CA GLY A 260 5.45 -0.45 17.97
C GLY A 260 5.64 -0.53 16.45
N LEU A 261 5.28 -1.67 15.83
CA LEU A 261 5.52 -1.89 14.40
C LEU A 261 4.77 -0.88 13.54
N ARG A 262 5.38 -0.45 12.44
CA ARG A 262 4.68 0.36 11.43
C ARG A 262 3.72 -0.53 10.65
N ALA A 263 2.58 0.00 10.20
CA ALA A 263 1.63 -0.74 9.35
C ALA A 263 2.30 -1.36 8.11
N GLY A 264 3.27 -0.68 7.50
CA GLY A 264 4.01 -1.22 6.36
C GLY A 264 4.94 -2.39 6.72
N GLU A 265 5.45 -2.43 7.95
CA GLU A 265 6.28 -3.52 8.46
C GLU A 265 5.42 -4.77 8.68
N VAL A 266 4.26 -4.62 9.32
CA VAL A 266 3.29 -5.72 9.50
C VAL A 266 2.84 -6.32 8.16
N VAL A 267 2.59 -5.47 7.15
CA VAL A 267 2.18 -5.93 5.81
C VAL A 267 3.27 -6.74 5.11
N ARG A 268 4.54 -6.40 5.33
CA ARG A 268 5.68 -7.06 4.69
C ARG A 268 6.19 -8.28 5.43
N LEU A 269 5.77 -8.49 6.68
CA LEU A 269 6.23 -9.60 7.50
C LEU A 269 5.94 -10.95 6.82
N LYS A 270 6.99 -11.76 6.67
CA LYS A 270 6.94 -13.08 6.07
C LYS A 270 7.15 -14.18 7.11
N LEU A 271 6.78 -15.40 6.76
CA LEU A 271 6.90 -16.56 7.65
C LEU A 271 8.35 -16.83 8.03
N GLU A 272 9.30 -16.61 7.11
CA GLU A 272 10.74 -16.72 7.33
C GLU A 272 11.33 -15.61 8.22
N ASP A 273 10.57 -14.54 8.50
CA ASP A 273 11.03 -13.46 9.39
C ASP A 273 10.85 -13.81 10.87
N ILE A 274 10.23 -14.95 11.20
CA ILE A 274 9.97 -15.37 12.58
C ILE A 274 10.85 -16.57 12.90
N ASP A 275 11.79 -16.37 13.83
CA ASP A 275 12.59 -17.44 14.40
C ASP A 275 11.96 -17.86 15.72
N TRP A 276 11.25 -18.99 15.70
CA TRP A 276 10.58 -19.55 16.87
C TRP A 276 11.57 -20.14 17.89
N ASN A 277 12.74 -20.60 17.44
CA ASN A 277 13.74 -21.20 18.32
C ASN A 277 14.51 -20.12 19.06
N ALA A 278 14.93 -19.07 18.33
CA ALA A 278 15.61 -17.92 18.93
C ALA A 278 14.64 -16.94 19.61
N GLY A 279 13.33 -17.12 19.48
CA GLY A 279 12.32 -16.21 20.03
C GLY A 279 12.46 -14.80 19.48
N SER A 280 12.67 -14.65 18.17
CA SER A 280 12.94 -13.36 17.54
C SER A 280 12.12 -13.12 16.26
N ILE A 281 11.97 -11.84 15.91
CA ILE A 281 11.26 -11.40 14.72
C ILE A 281 12.08 -10.36 13.94
N THR A 282 12.32 -10.64 12.67
CA THR A 282 13.02 -9.74 11.75
C THR A 282 12.03 -8.77 11.11
N VAL A 283 12.29 -7.47 11.26
CA VAL A 283 11.42 -6.42 10.72
C VAL A 283 12.12 -5.61 9.64
N HIS A 284 11.45 -5.49 8.49
CA HIS A 284 11.93 -4.77 7.32
C HIS A 284 11.44 -3.32 7.30
N GLY A 285 12.32 -2.39 7.67
CA GLY A 285 12.09 -0.95 7.75
C GLY A 285 12.16 -0.21 6.42
N LYS A 286 12.16 1.13 6.48
CA LYS A 286 12.33 2.00 5.31
C LYS A 286 13.77 1.93 4.81
N GLY A 287 13.97 1.95 3.49
CA GLY A 287 15.31 2.00 2.88
C GLY A 287 16.09 0.69 2.99
N GLY A 288 15.41 -0.46 3.04
CA GLY A 288 16.05 -1.78 3.08
C GLY A 288 16.62 -2.21 4.43
N ARG A 289 16.50 -1.36 5.47
CA ARG A 289 16.99 -1.69 6.82
C ARG A 289 16.24 -2.88 7.42
N ARG A 290 17.00 -3.72 8.12
CA ARG A 290 16.48 -4.86 8.88
C ARG A 290 16.82 -4.65 10.35
N SER A 291 15.90 -5.03 11.22
CA SER A 291 16.11 -5.03 12.67
C SER A 291 15.53 -6.31 13.23
N VAL A 292 16.29 -7.00 14.09
CA VAL A 292 15.80 -8.15 14.84
C VAL A 292 15.25 -7.63 16.16
N LEU A 293 14.03 -8.04 16.49
CA LEU A 293 13.39 -7.73 17.77
C LEU A 293 13.14 -9.03 18.53
N PRO A 294 13.09 -9.00 19.86
CA PRO A 294 12.56 -10.12 20.61
C PRO A 294 11.11 -10.38 20.19
N LEU A 295 10.69 -11.65 20.28
CA LEU A 295 9.31 -12.09 20.12
C LEU A 295 8.73 -12.43 21.49
N PRO A 296 8.08 -11.48 22.18
CA PRO A 296 7.43 -11.73 23.46
C PRO A 296 6.46 -12.94 23.39
N PRO A 297 6.35 -13.76 24.45
CA PRO A 297 5.53 -14.97 24.42
C PRO A 297 4.05 -14.74 24.09
N ASP A 298 3.47 -13.62 24.52
CA ASP A 298 2.11 -13.21 24.21
C ASP A 298 1.94 -12.90 22.71
N VAL A 299 2.89 -12.19 22.12
CA VAL A 299 2.95 -11.88 20.69
C VAL A 299 3.14 -13.15 19.87
N GLY A 300 4.11 -13.99 20.24
CA GLY A 300 4.38 -15.28 19.59
C GLY A 300 3.14 -16.18 19.62
N SER A 301 2.49 -16.30 20.78
CA SER A 301 1.27 -17.08 20.94
C SER A 301 0.11 -16.57 20.08
N ALA A 302 -0.07 -15.25 19.98
CA ALA A 302 -1.10 -14.66 19.14
C ALA A 302 -0.86 -14.95 17.65
N ILE A 303 0.38 -14.85 17.19
CA ILE A 303 0.76 -15.18 15.82
C ILE A 303 0.56 -16.67 15.56
N ALA A 304 1.07 -17.54 16.43
CA ALA A 304 0.93 -18.99 16.31
C ALA A 304 -0.55 -19.42 16.26
N ALA A 305 -1.39 -18.85 17.12
CA ALA A 305 -2.83 -19.10 17.13
C ALA A 305 -3.50 -18.73 15.80
N TYR A 306 -3.09 -17.61 15.19
CA TYR A 306 -3.55 -17.25 13.84
C TYR A 306 -3.00 -18.22 12.79
N LEU A 307 -1.70 -18.51 12.78
CA LEU A 307 -1.08 -19.38 11.79
C LEU A 307 -1.70 -20.79 11.78
N ARG A 308 -2.00 -21.35 12.96
CA ARG A 308 -2.56 -22.70 13.12
C ARG A 308 -4.06 -22.77 12.88
N HIS A 309 -4.82 -21.76 13.32
CA HIS A 309 -6.29 -21.87 13.41
C HIS A 309 -7.07 -20.78 12.66
N GLY A 310 -6.39 -19.79 12.07
CA GLY A 310 -7.05 -18.68 11.38
C GLY A 310 -6.49 -18.35 9.99
N ARG A 311 -5.26 -18.76 9.68
CA ARG A 311 -4.63 -18.47 8.40
C ARG A 311 -5.14 -19.44 7.34
N PRO A 312 -5.79 -18.95 6.26
CA PRO A 312 -6.23 -19.83 5.18
C PRO A 312 -5.02 -20.45 4.48
N ARG A 313 -5.20 -21.65 3.91
CA ARG A 313 -4.20 -22.29 3.06
C ARG A 313 -3.92 -21.39 1.85
N SER A 314 -2.65 -21.09 1.63
CA SER A 314 -2.19 -20.18 0.57
C SER A 314 -0.69 -20.39 0.32
N SER A 315 -0.27 -20.26 -0.94
CA SER A 315 1.14 -20.23 -1.34
C SER A 315 1.87 -18.93 -0.94
N SER A 316 1.13 -17.89 -0.53
CA SER A 316 1.73 -16.64 -0.07
C SER A 316 2.60 -16.89 1.16
N ARG A 317 3.80 -16.29 1.19
CA ARG A 317 4.71 -16.32 2.33
C ARG A 317 4.48 -15.22 3.36
N CYS A 318 3.57 -14.29 3.10
CA CYS A 318 3.19 -13.27 4.08
C CYS A 318 2.57 -13.93 5.32
N VAL A 319 2.93 -13.46 6.52
CA VAL A 319 2.32 -13.94 7.77
C VAL A 319 0.83 -13.69 7.71
N PHE A 320 0.42 -12.43 7.49
CA PHE A 320 -0.98 -12.02 7.49
C PHE A 320 -1.56 -11.93 6.09
N LEU A 321 -2.72 -12.58 5.91
CA LEU A 321 -3.43 -12.61 4.64
C LEU A 321 -4.73 -11.81 4.69
N ARG A 322 -5.19 -11.31 3.55
CA ARG A 322 -6.53 -10.73 3.42
C ARG A 322 -7.61 -11.80 3.64
N THR A 323 -8.81 -11.35 4.03
CA THR A 323 -9.94 -12.24 4.36
C THR A 323 -10.67 -12.79 3.14
N LEU A 324 -10.52 -12.15 1.98
CA LEU A 324 -11.22 -12.52 0.76
C LEU A 324 -10.24 -13.13 -0.24
N ALA A 325 -10.69 -14.18 -0.92
CA ALA A 325 -9.96 -14.78 -2.02
C ALA A 325 -9.69 -13.75 -3.13
N PRO A 326 -8.54 -13.83 -3.82
CA PRO A 326 -7.50 -14.84 -3.64
C PRO A 326 -6.70 -14.62 -2.34
N PHE A 327 -6.47 -15.64 -1.51
CA PHE A 327 -5.82 -15.44 -0.20
C PHE A 327 -4.34 -15.06 -0.36
N ARG A 328 -4.01 -13.78 -0.19
CA ARG A 328 -2.67 -13.21 -0.38
C ARG A 328 -2.38 -12.16 0.71
N GLY A 329 -1.14 -11.71 0.81
CA GLY A 329 -0.76 -10.58 1.67
C GLY A 329 -1.61 -9.33 1.43
N PHE A 330 -1.60 -8.41 2.38
CA PHE A 330 -2.32 -7.14 2.23
C PHE A 330 -1.75 -6.31 1.07
N LEU A 331 -2.62 -5.52 0.42
CA LEU A 331 -2.22 -4.65 -0.70
C LEU A 331 -1.34 -3.48 -0.25
N GLY A 332 -1.40 -3.10 1.03
CA GLY A 332 -0.57 -2.05 1.56
C GLY A 332 -0.94 -1.65 2.98
N SER A 333 -0.15 -0.74 3.54
CA SER A 333 -0.33 -0.22 4.92
C SER A 333 -1.73 0.34 5.22
N TRP A 334 -2.45 0.82 4.21
CA TRP A 334 -3.83 1.30 4.36
C TRP A 334 -4.78 0.20 4.83
N SER A 335 -4.55 -1.07 4.45
CA SER A 335 -5.36 -2.19 4.92
C SER A 335 -5.28 -2.37 6.43
N ILE A 336 -4.11 -2.11 7.03
CA ILE A 336 -3.93 -2.15 8.49
C ILE A 336 -4.62 -0.95 9.15
N ALA A 337 -4.54 0.24 8.56
CA ALA A 337 -5.26 1.41 9.07
C ALA A 337 -6.79 1.18 9.08
N MET A 338 -7.34 0.60 8.01
CA MET A 338 -8.76 0.22 7.94
C MET A 338 -9.13 -0.85 8.96
N LEU A 339 -8.24 -1.83 9.19
CA LEU A 339 -8.41 -2.84 10.23
C LEU A 339 -8.47 -2.21 11.62
N VAL A 340 -7.54 -1.29 11.93
CA VAL A 340 -7.51 -0.54 13.19
C VAL A 340 -8.80 0.25 13.36
N ARG A 341 -9.18 1.07 12.37
CA ARG A 341 -10.43 1.85 12.38
C ARG A 341 -11.65 0.99 12.67
N ARG A 342 -11.75 -0.17 12.01
CA ARG A 342 -12.87 -1.10 12.20
C ARG A 342 -12.93 -1.67 13.61
N ASN A 343 -11.79 -2.06 14.18
CA ASN A 343 -11.76 -2.64 15.53
C ASN A 343 -12.02 -1.56 16.60
N LEU A 344 -11.50 -0.34 16.42
CA LEU A 344 -11.84 0.79 17.29
C LEU A 344 -13.34 1.09 17.29
N ALA A 345 -13.95 1.16 16.10
CA ALA A 345 -15.39 1.37 15.97
C ALA A 345 -16.21 0.25 16.62
N ARG A 346 -15.83 -1.01 16.44
CA ARG A 346 -16.48 -2.16 17.09
C ARG A 346 -16.37 -2.16 18.61
N ALA A 347 -15.27 -1.64 19.14
CA ALA A 347 -15.02 -1.52 20.57
C ALA A 347 -15.67 -0.27 21.19
N GLY A 348 -16.29 0.61 20.38
CA GLY A 348 -16.83 1.89 20.86
C GLY A 348 -15.75 2.87 21.35
N ILE A 349 -14.51 2.72 20.89
CA ILE A 349 -13.36 3.51 21.38
C ILE A 349 -13.18 4.76 20.52
N GLN A 350 -13.31 5.92 21.15
CA GLN A 350 -12.94 7.21 20.56
C GLN A 350 -11.43 7.41 20.72
N ALA A 351 -10.71 7.26 19.61
CA ALA A 351 -9.26 7.41 19.57
C ALA A 351 -8.87 8.69 18.82
N PRO A 352 -7.73 9.32 19.15
CA PRO A 352 -7.35 10.61 18.56
C PRO A 352 -7.05 10.52 17.06
N THR A 353 -6.76 9.31 16.55
CA THR A 353 -6.70 9.05 15.12
C THR A 353 -7.26 7.66 14.80
N GLN A 354 -7.46 7.38 13.51
CA GLN A 354 -7.94 6.08 13.03
C GLN A 354 -6.80 5.21 12.45
N GLY A 355 -5.55 5.64 12.60
CA GLY A 355 -4.38 5.01 11.98
C GLY A 355 -3.58 4.13 12.92
N ALA A 356 -2.71 3.28 12.37
CA ALA A 356 -1.85 2.39 13.16
C ALA A 356 -0.74 3.14 13.95
N HIS A 357 -0.41 4.38 13.58
CA HIS A 357 0.71 5.10 14.19
C HIS A 357 0.45 5.49 15.65
N GLN A 358 -0.82 5.60 16.06
CA GLN A 358 -1.17 5.93 17.44
C GLN A 358 -0.71 4.89 18.47
N PHE A 359 -0.63 3.61 18.09
CA PHE A 359 -0.12 2.55 18.99
C PHE A 359 1.37 2.72 19.25
N ARG A 360 2.11 3.14 18.22
CA ARG A 360 3.53 3.42 18.36
C ARG A 360 3.78 4.66 19.22
N HIS A 361 2.94 5.69 19.09
CA HIS A 361 2.99 6.82 20.00
C HIS A 361 2.63 6.41 21.42
N ALA A 362 1.62 5.56 21.61
CA ALA A 362 1.25 5.02 22.92
C ALA A 362 2.42 4.28 23.57
N LEU A 363 3.11 3.40 22.83
CA LEU A 363 4.27 2.67 23.34
C LEU A 363 5.41 3.62 23.74
N ALA A 364 5.73 4.63 22.91
CA ALA A 364 6.74 5.63 23.28
C ALA A 364 6.35 6.41 24.53
N THR A 365 5.10 6.87 24.62
CA THR A 365 4.60 7.61 25.79
C THR A 365 4.63 6.75 27.04
N GLU A 366 4.26 5.47 26.95
CA GLU A 366 4.34 4.52 28.06
C GLU A 366 5.79 4.28 28.50
N MET A 367 6.71 4.06 27.57
CA MET A 367 8.14 3.90 27.89
C MET A 367 8.68 5.15 28.61
N LEU A 368 8.34 6.34 28.12
CA LEU A 368 8.78 7.60 28.70
C LEU A 368 8.23 7.80 30.13
N GLN A 369 6.96 7.45 30.35
CA GLN A 369 6.33 7.46 31.69
C GLN A 369 7.00 6.48 32.67
N HIS A 370 7.62 5.41 32.17
CA HIS A 370 8.40 4.48 32.98
C HIS A 370 9.89 4.83 33.03
N GLY A 371 10.27 6.06 32.65
CA GLY A 371 11.63 6.59 32.80
C GLY A 371 12.59 6.24 31.67
N ALA A 372 12.13 5.66 30.55
CA ALA A 372 13.00 5.40 29.42
C ALA A 372 13.46 6.69 28.74
N SER A 373 14.73 6.75 28.39
CA SER A 373 15.33 7.86 27.66
C SER A 373 14.84 7.92 26.20
N LEU A 374 14.95 9.10 25.57
CA LEU A 374 14.65 9.26 24.15
C LEU A 374 15.57 8.41 23.24
N ALA A 375 16.77 8.06 23.70
CA ALA A 375 17.65 7.16 22.97
C ALA A 375 17.08 5.74 22.95
N GLU A 376 16.71 5.20 24.11
CA GLU A 376 16.10 3.87 24.25
C GLU A 376 14.77 3.78 23.49
N ILE A 377 13.92 4.81 23.57
CA ILE A 377 12.69 4.89 22.77
C ILE A 377 13.04 4.88 21.28
N GLY A 378 14.08 5.62 20.88
CA GLY A 378 14.59 5.65 19.52
C GLY A 378 14.98 4.27 19.00
N ASP A 379 15.69 3.49 19.83
CA ASP A 379 16.18 2.16 19.49
C ASP A 379 15.04 1.13 19.42
N VAL A 380 14.20 1.05 20.46
CA VAL A 380 13.05 0.14 20.49
C VAL A 380 12.10 0.41 19.34
N LEU A 381 11.81 1.68 19.09
CA LEU A 381 10.94 2.05 17.99
C LEU A 381 11.65 1.97 16.63
N ARG A 382 12.98 1.97 16.57
CA ARG A 382 13.76 1.96 15.31
C ARG A 382 13.53 3.26 14.53
N HIS A 383 13.87 4.37 15.18
CA HIS A 383 13.94 5.69 14.58
C HIS A 383 15.23 5.87 13.79
N HIS A 384 15.19 6.74 12.77
CA HIS A 384 16.36 6.99 11.93
C HIS A 384 17.36 7.95 12.61
N GLY A 385 16.86 8.81 13.49
CA GLY A 385 17.68 9.78 14.21
C GLY A 385 16.86 10.46 15.28
N LEU A 386 17.56 11.14 16.19
CA LEU A 386 16.98 11.76 17.38
C LEU A 386 15.86 12.75 17.06
N GLU A 387 15.94 13.47 15.93
CA GLU A 387 14.87 14.38 15.47
C GLU A 387 13.50 13.72 15.39
N THR A 388 13.43 12.43 15.04
CA THR A 388 12.16 11.70 14.97
C THR A 388 11.63 11.26 16.33
N THR A 389 12.49 11.19 17.35
CA THR A 389 12.11 10.90 18.74
C THR A 389 11.83 12.17 19.54
N LYS A 390 12.40 13.33 19.16
CA LYS A 390 12.17 14.64 19.81
C LYS A 390 10.69 15.00 19.93
N ILE A 391 9.83 14.47 19.06
CA ILE A 391 8.37 14.69 19.16
C ILE A 391 7.78 14.25 20.50
N TYR A 392 8.44 13.35 21.23
CA TYR A 392 7.97 12.86 22.53
C TYR A 392 8.41 13.72 23.71
N THR A 393 9.32 14.69 23.54
CA THR A 393 9.67 15.63 24.62
C THR A 393 8.43 16.41 25.08
N ALA A 394 7.53 16.72 24.15
CA ALA A 394 6.31 17.46 24.42
C ALA A 394 5.31 16.73 25.35
N VAL A 395 5.50 15.43 25.60
CA VAL A 395 4.64 14.64 26.51
C VAL A 395 5.32 14.25 27.81
N ASP A 396 6.59 14.61 27.99
CA ASP A 396 7.35 14.39 29.23
C ASP A 396 7.16 15.57 30.19
N LEU A 397 5.97 15.68 30.76
CA LEU A 397 5.65 16.80 31.65
C LEU A 397 6.51 16.83 32.90
N ASP A 398 6.96 15.68 33.40
CA ASP A 398 7.76 15.61 34.63
C ASP A 398 9.17 16.13 34.40
N SER A 399 9.85 15.72 33.32
CA SER A 399 11.13 16.31 32.94
C SER A 399 11.00 17.80 32.56
N LEU A 400 9.91 18.19 31.90
CA LEU A 400 9.66 19.59 31.54
C LEU A 400 9.39 20.48 32.77
N ARG A 401 8.72 19.97 33.81
CA ARG A 401 8.48 20.69 35.06
C ARG A 401 9.78 21.07 35.76
N ALA A 402 10.78 20.18 35.74
CA ALA A 402 12.09 20.47 36.33
C ALA A 402 12.84 21.61 35.60
N LEU A 403 12.51 21.86 34.34
CA LEU A 403 13.08 22.95 33.53
C LEU A 403 12.24 24.24 33.59
N ALA A 404 11.05 24.20 34.21
CA ALA A 404 10.19 25.36 34.31
C ALA A 404 10.78 26.36 35.31
N LEU A 405 10.93 27.61 34.88
CA LEU A 405 11.32 28.69 35.78
C LEU A 405 10.20 28.93 36.82
N PRO A 406 10.54 29.32 38.06
CA PRO A 406 9.55 29.72 39.05
C PRO A 406 8.62 30.79 38.47
N TRP A 407 7.31 30.56 38.58
CA TRP A 407 6.32 31.53 38.11
C TRP A 407 6.35 32.75 39.04
N SER A 408 6.77 33.90 38.52
CA SER A 408 6.96 35.14 39.30
C SER A 408 5.66 35.80 39.78
N GLY A 409 4.48 35.27 39.43
CA GLY A 409 3.18 35.90 39.69
C GLY A 409 2.25 35.17 40.66
N GLY A 410 2.73 34.23 41.48
CA GLY A 410 1.92 33.57 42.50
C GLY A 410 2.01 34.27 43.85
N VAL A 411 1.03 35.12 44.18
CA VAL A 411 0.83 35.66 45.53
C VAL A 411 0.47 34.49 46.48
N ARG A 412 1.08 34.48 47.67
CA ARG A 412 0.88 33.49 48.74
C ARG A 412 -0.56 33.41 49.22
#